data_AF-A0A183LX56-F1
#
_entry.id   AF-A0A183LX56-F1
#
_cell.length_a   1.000
_cell.length_b   1.000
_cell.length_c   1.000
_cell.angle_alpha   90.00
_cell.angle_beta   90.00
_cell.angle_gamma   90.00
#
_symmetry.space_group_name_H-M   'P 1'
#
loop_
_entity.id
_entity.type
_entity.pdbx_description
1 polymer ?
#
loop_
_entity_poly.entity_id
_entity_poly.type
_entity_poly.pdbx_seq_one_letter_code
_entity_poly.pdbx_strand_id
1 'polypeptide(L)'
;MKNAIDAQLRDQQAELRKDRSCTDQIATLRIIAEQSVEWNSSLYINFIDYEKAFDSVDRRTLWKLLLHHGVPQKIVNVTWNSYDGLQCKFVHGGQLTDAFQVRTGDRQGCLLSPFLFLLVVDWVMKTSTYEEKHGIQWTAQNQLDDLNIADDLALLSHTNQQIQIKTVGVATVSASVGLNIHKGKTKVLKFKAENSNPVTPGGKTLEDVESFTYLGSIIDERGGSDADVKARIGEARAAFLHLKNIWKSKQLSINIKVGIINTNVKAVFLYGELQ
;
A
#
# COMPACT_ATOMS: atom_id res chain seq x y z
N MET A 1 -22.35 -6.33 0.18
CA MET A 1 -21.22 -6.59 1.09
C MET A 1 -20.39 -5.32 1.26
N LYS A 2 -19.68 -4.86 0.22
CA LYS A 2 -18.87 -3.62 0.23
C LYS A 2 -19.55 -2.42 0.89
N ASN A 3 -20.70 -1.96 0.39
CA ASN A 3 -21.41 -0.78 0.95
C ASN A 3 -21.84 -0.95 2.42
N ALA A 4 -22.12 -2.18 2.86
CA ALA A 4 -22.54 -2.45 4.23
C ALA A 4 -21.37 -2.42 5.22
N ILE A 5 -20.15 -2.71 4.75
CA ILE A 5 -18.94 -2.81 5.57
C ILE A 5 -18.12 -1.53 5.48
N ASP A 6 -18.27 -0.73 4.42
CA ASP A 6 -17.53 0.53 4.23
C ASP A 6 -17.64 1.47 5.45
N ALA A 7 -18.84 1.58 6.06
CA ALA A 7 -19.07 2.38 7.26
C ALA A 7 -18.34 1.86 8.51
N GLN A 8 -17.87 0.62 8.50
CA GLN A 8 -17.10 0.03 9.59
C GLN A 8 -15.59 0.10 9.36
N LEU A 9 -15.12 0.43 8.15
CA LEU A 9 -13.68 0.51 7.82
C LEU A 9 -13.06 1.81 8.34
N ARG A 10 -11.76 1.77 8.68
CA ARG A 10 -11.01 2.96 9.09
C ARG A 10 -10.94 4.02 7.98
N ASP A 11 -10.80 5.27 8.40
CA ASP A 11 -10.71 6.42 7.48
C ASP A 11 -9.38 6.52 6.72
N GLN A 12 -8.34 5.86 7.21
CA GLN A 12 -7.03 5.81 6.60
C GLN A 12 -6.99 4.84 5.40
N GLN A 13 -7.86 3.83 5.41
CA GLN A 13 -7.96 2.82 4.36
C GLN A 13 -8.57 3.45 3.11
N ALA A 14 -7.78 3.70 2.08
CA ALA A 14 -8.27 4.32 0.84
C ALA A 14 -8.67 3.28 -0.23
N GLU A 15 -8.21 2.04 -0.13
CA GLU A 15 -8.45 1.04 -1.16
C GLU A 15 -9.94 0.68 -1.30
N LEU A 16 -10.41 0.65 -2.56
CA LEU A 16 -11.79 0.34 -2.91
C LEU A 16 -12.84 1.25 -2.27
N ARG A 17 -12.50 2.40 -1.69
CA ARG A 17 -13.49 3.31 -1.11
C ARG A 17 -13.87 4.41 -2.10
N LYS A 18 -15.12 4.84 -2.02
CA LYS A 18 -15.61 5.94 -2.87
C LYS A 18 -14.92 7.23 -2.43
N ASP A 19 -14.54 8.07 -3.39
CA ASP A 19 -13.97 9.39 -3.14
C ASP A 19 -12.62 9.35 -2.38
N ARG A 20 -11.86 8.25 -2.53
CA ARG A 20 -10.49 8.09 -2.02
C ARG A 20 -9.58 7.57 -3.13
N SER A 21 -8.43 8.22 -3.32
CA SER A 21 -7.50 7.91 -4.40
C SER A 21 -6.05 7.77 -3.92
N CYS A 22 -5.20 7.16 -4.76
CA CYS A 22 -3.75 7.19 -4.56
C CYS A 22 -3.22 8.61 -4.49
N THR A 23 -3.76 9.52 -5.30
CA THR A 23 -3.38 10.92 -5.31
C THR A 23 -3.61 11.58 -3.96
N ASP A 24 -4.74 11.31 -3.29
CA ASP A 24 -5.04 11.88 -1.97
C ASP A 24 -4.02 11.40 -0.91
N GLN A 25 -3.64 10.12 -0.97
CA GLN A 25 -2.67 9.52 -0.04
C GLN A 25 -1.25 10.05 -0.28
N ILE A 26 -0.83 10.17 -1.55
CA ILE A 26 0.44 10.78 -1.94
C ILE A 26 0.48 12.24 -1.49
N ALA A 27 -0.56 13.02 -1.80
CA ALA A 27 -0.65 14.43 -1.44
C ALA A 27 -0.63 14.63 0.08
N THR A 28 -1.38 13.81 0.82
CA THR A 28 -1.38 13.84 2.30
C THR A 28 0.01 13.60 2.86
N LEU A 29 0.71 12.56 2.38
CA LEU A 29 2.06 12.24 2.83
C LEU A 29 3.07 13.35 2.49
N ARG A 30 2.94 13.97 1.30
CA ARG A 30 3.77 15.12 0.90
C ARG A 30 3.57 16.31 1.82
N ILE A 31 2.32 16.69 2.09
CA ILE A 31 2.00 17.80 2.99
C ILE A 31 2.60 17.55 4.38
N ILE A 32 2.50 16.32 4.89
CA ILE A 32 3.07 15.93 6.18
C ILE A 32 4.61 16.07 6.17
N ALA A 33 5.27 15.59 5.12
CA ALA A 33 6.71 15.70 4.96
C ALA A 33 7.18 17.16 4.83
N GLU A 34 6.48 17.96 4.03
CA GLU A 34 6.74 19.41 3.85
C GLU A 34 6.61 20.15 5.18
N GLN A 35 5.52 19.94 5.93
CA GLN A 35 5.30 20.58 7.24
C GLN A 35 6.36 20.17 8.26
N SER A 36 6.78 18.90 8.26
CA SER A 36 7.88 18.44 9.11
C SER A 36 9.18 19.22 8.82
N VAL A 37 9.48 19.43 7.54
CA VAL A 37 10.66 20.20 7.12
C VAL A 37 10.53 21.68 7.45
N GLU A 38 9.38 22.29 7.16
CA GLU A 38 9.09 23.72 7.39
C GLU A 38 9.16 24.08 8.87
N TRP A 39 8.57 23.25 9.74
CA TRP A 39 8.51 23.51 11.18
C TRP A 39 9.67 22.90 11.97
N ASN A 40 10.65 22.31 11.27
CA ASN A 40 11.77 21.61 11.88
C ASN A 40 11.32 20.57 12.93
N SER A 41 10.24 19.85 12.63
CA SER A 41 9.64 18.84 13.49
C SER A 41 10.03 17.44 13.02
N SER A 42 10.40 16.56 13.94
CA SER A 42 10.80 15.20 13.58
C SER A 42 9.62 14.38 13.06
N LEU A 43 9.87 13.61 12.00
CA LEU A 43 8.91 12.68 11.43
C LEU A 43 9.63 11.39 11.02
N TYR A 44 9.00 10.28 11.35
CA TYR A 44 9.41 8.94 10.97
C TYR A 44 8.28 8.32 10.17
N ILE A 45 8.62 7.83 8.98
CA ILE A 45 7.71 7.11 8.10
C ILE A 45 8.26 5.70 7.92
N ASN A 46 7.51 4.68 8.30
CA ASN A 46 7.88 3.29 8.02
C ASN A 46 6.97 2.72 6.94
N PHE A 47 7.53 2.48 5.76
CA PHE A 47 6.85 1.87 4.63
C PHE A 47 6.91 0.35 4.77
N ILE A 48 5.78 -0.27 5.11
CA ILE A 48 5.64 -1.72 5.31
C ILE A 48 5.27 -2.38 3.98
N ASP A 49 5.94 -3.50 3.70
CA ASP A 49 5.69 -4.38 2.56
C ASP A 49 5.54 -5.79 3.12
N TYR A 50 4.61 -6.58 2.59
CA TYR A 50 4.36 -7.95 3.05
C TYR A 50 4.94 -9.00 2.10
N GLU A 51 5.49 -10.07 2.67
CA GLU A 51 5.92 -11.23 1.89
C GLU A 51 4.70 -11.97 1.34
N LYS A 52 4.52 -11.94 0.01
CA LYS A 52 3.44 -12.65 -0.70
C LYS A 52 2.08 -12.38 -0.06
N ALA A 53 1.72 -11.10 0.08
CA ALA A 53 0.60 -10.63 0.90
C ALA A 53 -0.70 -11.44 0.68
N PHE A 54 -1.16 -11.55 -0.57
CA PHE A 54 -2.35 -12.33 -0.91
C PHE A 54 -2.19 -13.82 -0.63
N ASP A 55 -1.04 -14.44 -0.90
CA ASP A 55 -0.86 -15.89 -0.77
C ASP A 55 -0.71 -16.36 0.69
N SER A 56 -0.39 -15.44 1.60
CA SER A 56 -0.02 -15.74 2.98
C SER A 56 -1.17 -15.67 3.99
N VAL A 57 -2.28 -14.99 3.65
CA VAL A 57 -3.43 -14.81 4.56
C VAL A 57 -3.91 -16.15 5.12
N ASP A 58 -4.05 -16.24 6.45
CA ASP A 58 -4.64 -17.40 7.10
C ASP A 58 -6.17 -17.40 6.89
N ARG A 59 -6.64 -18.38 6.11
CA ARG A 59 -8.06 -18.48 5.76
C ARG A 59 -8.95 -18.65 6.99
N ARG A 60 -8.52 -19.41 8.01
CA ARG A 60 -9.33 -19.63 9.21
C ARG A 60 -9.61 -18.32 9.93
N THR A 61 -8.61 -17.47 10.03
CA THR A 61 -8.73 -16.13 10.60
C THR A 61 -9.56 -15.23 9.71
N LEU A 62 -9.37 -15.26 8.39
CA LEU A 62 -10.18 -14.49 7.44
C LEU A 62 -11.69 -14.72 7.60
N TRP A 63 -12.14 -15.96 7.81
CA TRP A 63 -13.56 -16.25 8.00
C TRP A 63 -14.11 -15.71 9.32
N LYS A 64 -13.29 -15.73 10.38
CA LYS A 64 -13.64 -15.12 11.66
C LYS A 64 -13.72 -13.60 11.52
N LEU A 65 -12.82 -12.99 10.74
CA LEU A 65 -12.85 -11.55 10.45
C LEU A 65 -14.12 -11.15 9.71
N LEU A 66 -14.53 -11.92 8.69
CA LEU A 66 -15.80 -11.66 8.01
C LEU A 66 -16.98 -11.62 8.99
N LEU A 67 -17.07 -12.58 9.89
CA LEU A 67 -18.11 -12.59 10.94
C LEU A 67 -17.98 -11.42 11.90
N HIS A 68 -16.76 -11.06 12.29
CA HIS A 68 -16.48 -9.91 13.15
C HIS A 68 -16.94 -8.58 12.51
N HIS A 69 -16.75 -8.41 11.20
CA HIS A 69 -17.25 -7.28 10.43
C HIS A 69 -18.76 -7.36 10.09
N GLY A 70 -19.50 -8.27 10.72
CA GLY A 70 -20.94 -8.40 10.57
C GLY A 70 -21.41 -9.03 9.26
N VAL A 71 -20.52 -9.71 8.52
CA VAL A 71 -20.94 -10.47 7.33
C VAL A 71 -21.84 -11.64 7.76
N PRO A 72 -23.06 -11.77 7.21
CA PRO A 72 -23.94 -12.88 7.54
C PRO A 72 -23.30 -14.25 7.28
N GLN A 73 -23.50 -15.20 8.21
CA GLN A 73 -22.95 -16.56 8.12
C GLN A 73 -23.20 -17.23 6.76
N LYS A 74 -24.37 -17.04 6.16
CA LYS A 74 -24.70 -17.59 4.83
C LYS A 74 -23.69 -17.14 3.76
N ILE A 75 -23.28 -15.87 3.80
CA ILE A 75 -22.32 -15.32 2.84
C ILE A 75 -20.89 -15.78 3.16
N VAL A 76 -20.55 -15.91 4.44
CA VAL A 76 -19.27 -16.52 4.86
C VAL A 76 -19.17 -17.95 4.35
N ASN A 77 -20.24 -18.75 4.47
CA ASN A 77 -20.26 -20.13 3.97
C ASN A 77 -20.12 -20.21 2.44
N VAL A 78 -20.79 -19.31 1.70
CA VAL A 78 -20.63 -19.22 0.24
C VAL A 78 -19.19 -18.87 -0.13
N THR A 79 -18.58 -17.95 0.62
CA THR A 79 -17.18 -17.55 0.41
C THR A 79 -16.26 -18.73 0.72
N TRP A 80 -16.39 -19.37 1.88
CA TRP A 80 -15.65 -20.58 2.27
C TRP A 80 -15.71 -21.65 1.18
N ASN A 81 -16.90 -22.01 0.71
CA ASN A 81 -17.09 -23.04 -0.31
C ASN A 81 -16.40 -22.70 -1.64
N SER A 82 -16.17 -21.41 -1.93
CA SER A 82 -15.43 -21.00 -3.13
C SER A 82 -13.90 -21.13 -2.98
N TYR A 83 -13.40 -21.34 -1.76
CA TYR A 83 -11.98 -21.49 -1.42
C TYR A 83 -11.62 -22.91 -0.96
N ASP A 84 -12.58 -23.67 -0.45
CA ASP A 84 -12.36 -25.01 0.06
C ASP A 84 -12.04 -26.01 -1.05
N GLY A 85 -11.18 -26.99 -0.75
CA GLY A 85 -10.78 -28.03 -1.69
C GLY A 85 -10.05 -27.57 -2.96
N LEU A 86 -9.68 -26.28 -3.08
CA LEU A 86 -9.03 -25.75 -4.27
C LEU A 86 -7.69 -26.43 -4.55
N GLN A 87 -7.49 -26.78 -5.82
CA GLN A 87 -6.22 -27.27 -6.35
C GLN A 87 -5.72 -26.33 -7.44
N CYS A 88 -4.40 -26.13 -7.49
CA CYS A 88 -3.74 -25.32 -8.50
C CYS A 88 -2.74 -26.17 -9.29
N LYS A 89 -2.55 -25.82 -10.56
CA LYS A 89 -1.52 -26.34 -11.47
C LYS A 89 -0.89 -25.17 -12.20
N PHE A 90 0.41 -25.25 -12.48
CA PHE A 90 1.12 -24.23 -13.24
C PHE A 90 1.56 -24.78 -14.59
N VAL A 91 1.69 -23.92 -15.59
CA VAL A 91 2.38 -24.27 -16.84
C VAL A 91 3.81 -23.78 -16.73
N HIS A 92 4.77 -24.71 -16.77
CA HIS A 92 6.20 -24.42 -16.76
C HIS A 92 6.87 -25.11 -17.95
N GLY A 93 7.55 -24.35 -18.81
CA GLY A 93 8.18 -24.89 -20.01
C GLY A 93 7.20 -25.54 -21.00
N GLY A 94 5.95 -25.07 -21.05
CA GLY A 94 4.89 -25.66 -21.89
C GLY A 94 4.28 -26.95 -21.34
N GLN A 95 4.72 -27.42 -20.17
CA GLN A 95 4.18 -28.59 -19.49
C GLN A 95 3.40 -28.18 -18.24
N LEU A 96 2.30 -28.90 -17.97
CA LEU A 96 1.48 -28.68 -16.78
C LEU A 96 2.08 -29.43 -15.59
N THR A 97 2.22 -28.76 -14.45
CA THR A 97 2.65 -29.38 -13.19
C THR A 97 1.55 -30.27 -12.60
N ASP A 98 1.93 -31.13 -11.65
CA ASP A 98 0.96 -31.82 -10.81
C ASP A 98 0.09 -30.84 -10.02
N ALA A 99 -1.13 -31.29 -9.70
CA ALA A 99 -2.03 -30.52 -8.84
C ALA A 99 -1.53 -30.54 -7.39
N PHE A 100 -1.54 -29.37 -6.77
CA PHE A 100 -1.36 -29.26 -5.32
C PHE A 100 -2.52 -28.48 -4.71
N GLN A 101 -2.83 -28.77 -3.46
CA GLN A 101 -3.92 -28.13 -2.74
C GLN A 101 -3.51 -26.73 -2.28
N VAL A 102 -4.35 -25.73 -2.56
CA VAL A 102 -4.15 -24.35 -2.09
C VAL A 102 -4.76 -24.22 -0.70
N ARG A 103 -3.92 -24.07 0.32
CA ARG A 103 -4.33 -24.07 1.74
C ARG A 103 -4.42 -22.69 2.38
N THR A 104 -3.64 -21.73 1.88
CA THR A 104 -3.56 -20.36 2.40
C THR A 104 -3.89 -19.36 1.31
N GLY A 105 -4.10 -18.13 1.73
CA GLY A 105 -4.15 -16.99 0.85
C GLY A 105 -5.45 -16.80 0.08
N ASP A 106 -5.59 -15.57 -0.37
CA ASP A 106 -6.56 -15.07 -1.31
C ASP A 106 -6.14 -15.38 -2.76
N ARG A 107 -7.11 -15.44 -3.67
CA ARG A 107 -6.86 -15.72 -5.08
C ARG A 107 -6.54 -14.44 -5.85
N GLN A 108 -5.30 -14.28 -6.27
CA GLN A 108 -4.96 -13.20 -7.20
C GLN A 108 -5.84 -13.29 -8.48
N GLY A 109 -6.38 -12.15 -8.90
CA GLY A 109 -7.33 -12.05 -10.02
C GLY A 109 -8.79 -12.36 -9.68
N CYS A 110 -9.11 -12.81 -8.47
CA CYS A 110 -10.49 -12.91 -8.01
C CYS A 110 -11.01 -11.54 -7.57
N LEU A 111 -12.19 -11.12 -8.07
CA LEU A 111 -12.80 -9.84 -7.70
C LEU A 111 -13.09 -9.69 -6.21
N LEU A 112 -13.22 -10.80 -5.48
CA LEU A 112 -13.48 -10.79 -4.04
C LEU A 112 -12.19 -10.66 -3.21
N SER A 113 -11.05 -11.10 -3.75
CA SER A 113 -9.79 -11.18 -3.00
C SER A 113 -9.26 -9.83 -2.52
N PRO A 114 -9.25 -8.75 -3.33
CA PRO A 114 -8.91 -7.42 -2.83
C PRO A 114 -9.78 -6.99 -1.64
N PHE A 115 -11.08 -7.26 -1.70
CA PHE A 115 -11.99 -6.95 -0.59
C PHE A 115 -11.71 -7.78 0.67
N LEU A 116 -11.34 -9.06 0.54
CA LEU A 116 -10.98 -9.91 1.67
C LEU A 116 -9.68 -9.43 2.33
N PHE A 117 -8.67 -9.14 1.52
CA PHE A 117 -7.39 -8.61 1.97
C PHE A 117 -7.54 -7.25 2.68
N LEU A 118 -8.40 -6.37 2.16
CA LEU A 118 -8.77 -5.10 2.78
C LEU A 118 -9.19 -5.26 4.25
N LEU A 119 -10.00 -6.28 4.56
CA LEU A 119 -10.46 -6.55 5.92
C LEU A 119 -9.34 -7.04 6.83
N VAL A 120 -8.40 -7.82 6.28
CA VAL A 120 -7.22 -8.28 7.02
C VAL A 120 -6.36 -7.08 7.40
N VAL A 121 -6.07 -6.19 6.46
CA VAL A 121 -5.27 -4.97 6.73
C VAL A 121 -6.00 -4.04 7.69
N ASP A 122 -7.31 -3.83 7.51
CA ASP A 122 -8.13 -3.02 8.41
C ASP A 122 -8.09 -3.57 9.84
N TRP A 123 -8.22 -4.88 10.03
CA TRP A 123 -8.10 -5.54 11.32
C TRP A 123 -6.71 -5.37 11.94
N VAL A 124 -5.65 -5.68 11.17
CA VAL A 124 -4.25 -5.55 11.63
C VAL A 124 -4.00 -4.14 12.16
N MET A 125 -4.42 -3.15 11.39
CA MET A 125 -4.16 -1.77 11.74
C MET A 125 -5.04 -1.30 12.90
N LYS A 126 -6.34 -1.64 12.92
CA LYS A 126 -7.20 -1.37 14.08
C LYS A 126 -6.62 -1.93 15.36
N THR A 127 -6.17 -3.19 15.37
CA THR A 127 -5.69 -3.85 16.58
C THR A 127 -4.31 -3.32 17.00
N SER A 128 -3.43 -2.99 16.06
CA SER A 128 -2.07 -2.52 16.38
C SER A 128 -1.98 -1.05 16.78
N THR A 129 -2.97 -0.21 16.43
CA THR A 129 -2.97 1.23 16.74
C THR A 129 -4.07 1.66 17.72
N TYR A 130 -4.79 0.71 18.35
CA TYR A 130 -5.96 1.03 19.19
C TYR A 130 -5.60 1.71 20.53
N GLU A 131 -4.59 1.20 21.23
CA GLU A 131 -4.37 1.52 22.64
C GLU A 131 -3.52 2.77 22.86
N GLU A 132 -2.63 3.10 21.92
CA GLU A 132 -1.61 4.14 22.11
C GLU A 132 -1.62 5.17 20.98
N LYS A 133 -1.69 6.44 21.39
CA LYS A 133 -1.67 7.63 20.50
C LYS A 133 -0.25 7.91 20.03
N HIS A 134 0.21 7.11 19.08
CA HIS A 134 1.56 7.15 18.51
C HIS A 134 1.63 7.73 17.10
N GLY A 135 0.51 8.27 16.61
CA GLY A 135 0.41 8.95 15.34
C GLY A 135 0.90 10.39 15.39
N ILE A 136 0.88 11.06 14.23
CA ILE A 136 1.12 12.50 14.14
C ILE A 136 -0.16 13.26 14.46
N GLN A 137 -0.05 14.46 15.02
CA GLN A 137 -1.24 15.28 15.27
C GLN A 137 -1.82 15.77 13.94
N TRP A 138 -3.07 15.41 13.63
CA TRP A 138 -3.71 15.75 12.36
C TRP A 138 -4.76 16.86 12.52
N THR A 139 -5.60 16.75 13.55
CA THR A 139 -6.55 17.80 13.95
C THR A 139 -6.44 18.04 15.45
N ALA A 140 -7.18 18.98 16.03
CA ALA A 140 -7.14 19.22 17.48
C ALA A 140 -7.49 17.98 18.33
N GLN A 141 -8.22 17.01 17.77
CA GLN A 141 -8.75 15.86 18.51
C GLN A 141 -8.22 14.51 18.01
N ASN A 142 -7.69 14.46 16.77
CA ASN A 142 -7.31 13.21 16.11
C ASN A 142 -5.83 13.19 15.76
N GLN A 143 -5.26 11.99 15.87
CA GLN A 143 -3.95 11.67 15.33
C GLN A 143 -4.09 10.81 14.07
N LEU A 144 -3.11 10.90 13.20
CA LEU A 144 -2.97 10.08 12.01
C LEU A 144 -1.84 9.09 12.23
N ASP A 145 -2.21 7.82 12.39
CA ASP A 145 -1.24 6.75 12.62
C ASP A 145 -0.63 6.21 11.33
N ASP A 146 -1.40 6.20 10.26
CA ASP A 146 -1.00 5.56 9.02
C ASP A 146 -1.73 6.14 7.82
N LEU A 147 -1.15 5.87 6.66
CA LEU A 147 -1.73 6.02 5.35
C LEU A 147 -1.61 4.67 4.65
N ASN A 148 -2.68 4.18 4.04
CA ASN A 148 -2.62 2.87 3.41
C ASN A 148 -3.55 2.71 2.20
N ILE A 149 -3.02 2.03 1.18
CA ILE A 149 -3.76 1.53 0.01
C ILE A 149 -3.32 0.09 -0.24
N ALA A 150 -4.26 -0.85 -0.17
CA ALA A 150 -3.97 -2.26 -0.34
C ALA A 150 -2.86 -2.73 0.61
N ASP A 151 -1.79 -3.28 0.07
CA ASP A 151 -0.60 -3.74 0.78
C ASP A 151 0.44 -2.64 1.04
N ASP A 152 0.33 -1.48 0.39
CA ASP A 152 1.21 -0.33 0.61
C ASP A 152 0.78 0.42 1.87
N LEU A 153 1.51 0.20 2.97
CA LEU A 153 1.25 0.80 4.28
C LEU A 153 2.38 1.74 4.69
N ALA A 154 2.04 2.97 5.06
CA ALA A 154 2.97 3.95 5.62
C ALA A 154 2.57 4.28 7.07
N LEU A 155 3.37 3.84 8.04
CA LEU A 155 3.19 4.20 9.46
C LEU A 155 3.87 5.55 9.75
N LEU A 156 3.21 6.40 10.53
CA LEU A 156 3.66 7.74 10.86
C LEU A 156 3.85 7.93 12.36
N SER A 157 4.96 8.54 12.78
CA SER A 157 5.22 8.94 14.17
C SER A 157 6.19 10.11 14.26
N HIS A 158 6.17 10.84 15.38
CA HIS A 158 7.13 11.92 15.65
C HIS A 158 8.44 11.43 16.28
N THR A 159 8.44 10.28 16.95
CA THR A 159 9.62 9.79 17.68
C THR A 159 10.03 8.38 17.25
N ASN A 160 11.32 8.09 17.41
CA ASN A 160 11.89 6.77 17.13
C ASN A 160 11.26 5.66 17.99
N GLN A 161 10.99 5.94 19.26
CA GLN A 161 10.36 4.98 20.18
C GLN A 161 8.94 4.62 19.72
N GLN A 162 8.16 5.62 19.31
CA GLN A 162 6.78 5.40 18.83
C GLN A 162 6.76 4.58 17.53
N ILE A 163 7.59 4.92 16.54
CA ILE A 163 7.63 4.15 15.29
C ILE A 163 8.12 2.71 15.53
N GLN A 164 9.04 2.49 16.48
CA GLN A 164 9.46 1.16 16.90
C GLN A 164 8.30 0.36 17.49
N ILE A 165 7.57 0.93 18.45
CA ILE A 165 6.42 0.27 19.09
C ILE A 165 5.37 -0.08 18.04
N LYS A 166 4.99 0.86 17.18
CA LYS A 166 4.01 0.62 16.10
C LYS A 166 4.45 -0.47 15.14
N THR A 167 5.71 -0.45 14.72
CA THR A 167 6.24 -1.44 13.79
C THR A 167 6.23 -2.85 14.40
N VAL A 168 6.58 -2.97 15.69
CA VAL A 168 6.51 -4.24 16.43
C VAL A 168 5.06 -4.69 16.62
N GLY A 169 4.15 -3.77 16.95
CA GLY A 169 2.72 -4.05 17.08
C GLY A 169 2.12 -4.57 15.77
N VAL A 170 2.34 -3.86 14.67
CA VAL A 170 1.91 -4.30 13.32
C VAL A 170 2.52 -5.66 12.98
N ALA A 171 3.83 -5.85 13.16
CA ALA A 171 4.47 -7.14 12.90
C ALA A 171 3.83 -8.30 13.68
N THR A 172 3.51 -8.07 14.96
CA THR A 172 2.90 -9.08 15.84
C THR A 172 1.49 -9.42 15.41
N VAL A 173 0.65 -8.41 15.15
CA VAL A 173 -0.74 -8.63 14.73
C VAL A 173 -0.80 -9.22 13.31
N SER A 174 0.05 -8.76 12.39
CA SER A 174 0.17 -9.32 11.04
C SER A 174 0.52 -10.81 11.07
N ALA A 175 1.47 -11.22 11.91
CA ALA A 175 1.82 -12.64 12.05
C ALA A 175 0.62 -13.49 12.52
N SER A 176 -0.26 -12.93 13.37
CA SER A 176 -1.46 -13.64 13.86
C SER A 176 -2.49 -13.93 12.76
N VAL A 177 -2.48 -13.16 11.66
CA VAL A 177 -3.36 -13.33 10.49
C VAL A 177 -2.64 -14.00 9.31
N GLY A 178 -1.41 -14.49 9.51
CA GLY A 178 -0.60 -15.17 8.49
C GLY A 178 0.26 -14.25 7.63
N LEU A 179 0.28 -12.93 7.89
CA LEU A 179 1.09 -11.97 7.14
C LEU A 179 2.47 -11.78 7.77
N ASN A 180 3.51 -11.78 6.93
CA ASN A 180 4.89 -11.54 7.36
C ASN A 180 5.44 -10.27 6.69
N ILE A 181 6.03 -9.38 7.48
CA ILE A 181 6.67 -8.17 6.94
C ILE A 181 7.93 -8.55 6.16
N HIS A 182 8.02 -8.09 4.92
CA HIS A 182 9.20 -8.23 4.06
C HIS A 182 10.28 -7.24 4.47
N LYS A 183 11.09 -7.64 5.44
CA LYS A 183 12.14 -6.80 6.07
C LYS A 183 13.13 -6.17 5.08
N GLY A 184 13.36 -6.78 3.91
CA GLY A 184 14.25 -6.23 2.88
C GLY A 184 13.64 -5.13 2.00
N LYS A 185 12.31 -5.02 1.99
CA LYS A 185 11.53 -4.04 1.20
C LYS A 185 10.90 -2.99 2.09
N THR A 186 10.63 -3.34 3.34
CA THR A 186 10.25 -2.39 4.38
C THR A 186 11.39 -1.43 4.68
N LYS A 187 11.12 -0.13 4.59
CA LYS A 187 12.11 0.94 4.76
C LYS A 187 11.59 2.03 5.69
N VAL A 188 12.52 2.68 6.39
CA VAL A 188 12.22 3.84 7.22
C VAL A 188 12.78 5.10 6.58
N LEU A 189 11.94 6.08 6.33
CA LEU A 189 12.32 7.42 5.91
C LEU A 189 12.18 8.37 7.09
N LYS A 190 13.20 9.20 7.32
CA LYS A 190 13.28 10.10 8.47
C LYS A 190 13.39 11.54 8.01
N PHE A 191 12.69 12.44 8.68
CA PHE A 191 12.77 13.88 8.44
C PHE A 191 13.12 14.58 9.73
N LYS A 192 14.08 15.51 9.67
CA LYS A 192 14.48 16.36 10.80
C LYS A 192 14.72 15.56 12.09
N ALA A 193 15.18 14.33 11.95
CA ALA A 193 15.42 13.41 13.05
C ALA A 193 16.93 13.29 13.26
N GLU A 194 17.35 13.30 14.52
CA GLU A 194 18.74 13.00 14.87
C GLU A 194 19.08 11.53 14.57
N ASN A 195 20.38 11.22 14.58
CA ASN A 195 20.88 9.84 14.51
C ASN A 195 20.29 9.03 15.67
N SER A 196 19.22 8.30 15.35
CA SER A 196 18.40 7.53 16.27
C SER A 196 18.63 6.04 16.06
N ASN A 197 18.28 5.24 17.07
CA ASN A 197 18.41 3.79 16.99
C ASN A 197 17.65 3.24 15.77
N PRO A 198 18.19 2.23 15.07
CA PRO A 198 17.48 1.63 13.95
C PRO A 198 16.19 0.92 14.40
N VAL A 199 15.16 0.96 13.55
CA VAL A 199 13.90 0.25 13.81
C VAL A 199 14.11 -1.25 13.59
N THR A 200 13.74 -2.08 14.58
CA THR A 200 14.12 -3.51 14.65
C THR A 200 12.93 -4.44 14.99
N PRO A 201 11.96 -4.67 14.08
CA PRO A 201 10.89 -5.61 14.32
C PRO A 201 11.41 -7.05 14.36
N GLY A 202 11.20 -7.73 15.48
CA GLY A 202 11.67 -9.11 15.70
C GLY A 202 13.20 -9.24 15.56
N GLY A 203 13.94 -8.25 16.09
CA GLY A 203 15.40 -8.27 16.20
C GLY A 203 16.20 -8.05 14.91
N LYS A 204 15.54 -7.78 13.77
CA LYS A 204 16.23 -7.46 12.51
C LYS A 204 16.00 -6.00 12.14
N THR A 205 17.10 -5.30 11.88
CA THR A 205 17.13 -3.89 11.51
C THR A 205 16.49 -3.65 10.14
N LEU A 206 15.59 -2.68 10.08
CA LEU A 206 15.08 -2.09 8.85
C LEU A 206 16.10 -1.06 8.33
N GLU A 207 16.17 -0.94 7.01
CA GLU A 207 17.05 0.04 6.37
C GLU A 207 16.43 1.43 6.45
N ASP A 208 17.22 2.40 6.93
CA ASP A 208 16.92 3.81 6.82
C ASP A 208 17.30 4.31 5.42
N VAL A 209 16.41 5.02 4.75
CA VAL A 209 16.60 5.53 3.38
C VAL A 209 16.42 7.04 3.34
N GLU A 210 17.07 7.70 2.38
CA GLU A 210 16.90 9.13 2.10
C GLU A 210 15.72 9.40 1.15
N SER A 211 15.25 8.37 0.43
CA SER A 211 14.10 8.46 -0.45
C SER A 211 13.39 7.11 -0.61
N PHE A 212 12.09 7.15 -0.87
CA PHE A 212 11.27 5.97 -1.09
C PHE A 212 10.18 6.24 -2.15
N THR A 213 9.90 5.26 -3.00
CA THR A 213 8.81 5.34 -3.99
C THR A 213 7.52 4.80 -3.36
N TYR A 214 6.64 5.70 -2.91
CA TYR A 214 5.34 5.37 -2.34
C TYR A 214 4.25 5.57 -3.39
N LEU A 215 3.48 4.52 -3.70
CA LEU A 215 2.40 4.56 -4.70
C LEU A 215 2.84 5.13 -6.06
N GLY A 216 4.08 4.87 -6.47
CA GLY A 216 4.65 5.37 -7.73
C GLY A 216 5.21 6.81 -7.69
N SER A 217 5.11 7.49 -6.55
CA SER A 217 5.63 8.85 -6.34
C SER A 217 6.83 8.83 -5.38
N ILE A 218 7.88 9.59 -5.72
CA ILE A 218 9.10 9.66 -4.89
C ILE A 218 8.90 10.63 -3.73
N ILE A 219 9.06 10.14 -2.52
CA ILE A 219 9.14 10.92 -1.29
C ILE A 219 10.59 10.90 -0.83
N ASP A 220 11.22 12.08 -0.69
CA ASP A 220 12.59 12.21 -0.22
C ASP A 220 12.65 13.00 1.10
N GLU A 221 13.76 12.83 1.83
CA GLU A 221 14.01 13.45 3.13
C GLU A 221 14.02 14.99 3.13
N ARG A 222 14.11 15.61 1.95
CA ARG A 222 14.09 17.08 1.81
C ARG A 222 12.66 17.61 1.86
N GLY A 223 11.66 16.75 1.74
CA GLY A 223 10.24 17.08 1.74
C GLY A 223 9.77 17.72 0.43
N GLY A 224 10.65 17.92 -0.55
CA GLY A 224 10.30 18.55 -1.83
C GLY A 224 9.71 17.56 -2.85
N SER A 225 9.20 18.11 -3.96
CA SER A 225 8.71 17.33 -5.11
C SER A 225 9.70 17.24 -6.26
N ASP A 226 10.85 17.92 -6.19
CA ASP A 226 11.84 18.01 -7.28
C ASP A 226 12.29 16.65 -7.80
N ALA A 227 12.59 15.70 -6.89
CA ALA A 227 13.02 14.35 -7.26
C ALA A 227 11.92 13.59 -8.01
N ASP A 228 10.68 13.70 -7.55
CA ASP A 228 9.53 13.05 -8.18
C ASP A 228 9.21 13.65 -9.54
N VAL A 229 9.15 14.98 -9.64
CA VAL A 229 8.93 15.69 -10.92
C VAL A 229 9.99 15.29 -11.93
N LYS A 230 11.25 15.21 -11.52
CA LYS A 230 12.34 14.75 -12.39
C LYS A 230 12.15 13.29 -12.84
N ALA A 231 11.72 12.40 -11.95
CA ALA A 231 11.43 11.01 -12.29
C ALA A 231 10.23 10.89 -13.25
N ARG A 232 9.13 11.62 -13.01
CA ARG A 232 7.95 11.67 -13.89
C ARG A 232 8.31 12.19 -15.28
N ILE A 233 9.14 13.23 -15.38
CA ILE A 233 9.68 13.72 -16.67
C ILE A 233 10.46 12.60 -17.39
N GLY A 234 11.29 11.87 -16.65
CA GLY A 234 12.04 10.73 -17.18
C GLY A 234 11.14 9.62 -17.75
N GLU A 235 10.12 9.22 -16.99
CA GLU A 235 9.15 8.20 -17.41
C GLU A 235 8.31 8.65 -18.60
N ALA A 236 7.83 9.90 -18.60
CA ALA A 236 7.09 10.46 -19.74
C ALA A 236 7.94 10.49 -21.02
N ARG A 237 9.22 10.84 -20.91
CA ARG A 237 10.18 10.75 -22.03
C ARG A 237 10.36 9.31 -22.49
N ALA A 238 10.49 8.35 -21.57
CA ALA A 238 10.61 6.93 -21.93
C ALA A 238 9.36 6.41 -22.66
N ALA A 239 8.16 6.74 -22.15
CA ALA A 239 6.88 6.41 -22.79
C ALA A 239 6.78 7.01 -24.20
N PHE A 240 7.17 8.29 -24.36
CA PHE A 240 7.22 8.93 -25.67
C PHE A 240 8.19 8.22 -26.61
N LEU A 241 9.40 7.87 -26.16
CA LEU A 241 10.39 7.18 -26.98
C LEU A 241 9.97 5.76 -27.36
N HIS A 242 9.26 5.05 -26.47
CA HIS A 242 8.72 3.72 -26.75
C HIS A 242 7.76 3.74 -27.95
N LEU A 243 7.01 4.83 -28.11
CA LEU A 243 6.04 5.04 -29.18
C LEU A 243 6.66 5.62 -30.47
N LYS A 244 7.99 5.59 -30.64
CA LYS A 244 8.70 6.14 -31.82
C LYS A 244 8.12 5.71 -33.17
N ASN A 245 7.64 4.47 -33.28
CA ASN A 245 7.07 3.93 -34.53
C ASN A 245 5.71 4.57 -34.86
N ILE A 246 4.91 4.89 -33.83
CA ILE A 246 3.64 5.62 -33.97
C ILE A 246 3.91 7.03 -34.52
N TRP A 247 4.92 7.70 -33.99
CA TRP A 247 5.28 9.06 -34.43
C TRP A 247 5.74 9.09 -35.89
N LYS A 248 6.51 8.08 -36.31
CA LYS A 248 7.00 7.91 -37.69
C LYS A 248 5.93 7.43 -38.67
N SER A 249 4.86 6.81 -38.20
CA SER A 249 3.82 6.26 -39.08
C SER A 249 3.12 7.36 -39.87
N LYS A 250 3.07 7.23 -41.20
CA LYS A 250 2.28 8.10 -42.08
C LYS A 250 0.81 7.69 -42.17
N GLN A 251 0.47 6.50 -41.67
CA GLN A 251 -0.90 5.96 -41.71
C GLN A 251 -1.80 6.57 -40.63
N LEU A 252 -1.20 7.14 -39.57
CA LEU A 252 -1.93 7.75 -38.46
C LEU A 252 -2.03 9.26 -38.63
N SER A 253 -3.24 9.79 -38.47
CA SER A 253 -3.47 11.23 -38.47
C SER A 253 -2.81 11.90 -37.26
N ILE A 254 -2.54 13.21 -37.38
CA ILE A 254 -1.98 14.01 -36.29
C ILE A 254 -2.91 13.97 -35.06
N ASN A 255 -4.23 14.03 -35.26
CA ASN A 255 -5.21 13.99 -34.18
C ASN A 255 -5.14 12.69 -33.37
N ILE A 256 -4.97 11.54 -34.04
CA ILE A 256 -4.79 10.26 -33.35
C ILE A 256 -3.49 10.26 -32.56
N LYS A 257 -2.39 10.76 -33.14
CA LYS A 257 -1.10 10.84 -32.44
C LYS A 257 -1.17 11.73 -31.20
N VAL A 258 -1.84 12.88 -31.30
CA VAL A 258 -2.10 13.77 -30.14
C VAL A 258 -2.94 13.05 -29.08
N GLY A 259 -3.97 12.32 -29.50
CA GLY A 259 -4.76 11.47 -28.61
C GLY A 259 -3.90 10.45 -27.84
N ILE A 260 -2.98 9.78 -28.54
CA ILE A 260 -2.05 8.80 -27.94
C ILE A 260 -1.10 9.49 -26.95
N ILE A 261 -0.57 10.68 -27.28
CA ILE A 261 0.26 11.47 -26.36
C ILE A 261 -0.53 11.78 -25.08
N ASN A 262 -1.77 12.24 -25.21
CA ASN A 262 -2.61 12.58 -24.06
C ASN A 262 -2.91 11.37 -23.17
N THR A 263 -3.13 10.19 -23.75
CA THR A 263 -3.49 8.99 -22.99
C THR A 263 -2.31 8.20 -22.43
N ASN A 264 -1.12 8.28 -23.03
CA ASN A 264 0.03 7.46 -22.64
C ASN A 264 1.20 8.26 -22.08
N VAL A 265 1.44 9.47 -22.58
CA VAL A 265 2.60 10.29 -22.16
C VAL A 265 2.17 11.30 -21.10
N LYS A 266 1.10 12.06 -21.38
CA LYS A 266 0.55 13.03 -20.43
C LYS A 266 -0.01 12.33 -19.18
N ALA A 267 -0.64 11.16 -19.33
CA ALA A 267 -1.13 10.37 -18.20
C ALA A 267 0.00 9.94 -17.24
N VAL A 268 1.16 9.53 -17.77
CA VAL A 268 2.34 9.19 -16.96
C VAL A 268 2.95 10.42 -16.30
N PHE A 269 3.00 11.53 -17.05
CA PHE A 269 3.55 12.80 -16.56
C PHE A 269 2.74 13.37 -15.39
N LEU A 270 1.41 13.37 -15.48
CA LEU A 270 0.50 13.95 -14.49
C LEU A 270 0.11 12.98 -13.36
N TYR A 271 0.70 11.80 -13.29
CA TYR A 271 0.35 10.83 -12.26
C TYR A 271 0.78 11.33 -10.87
N GLY A 272 -0.15 11.31 -9.90
CA GLY A 272 0.09 11.79 -8.54
C GLY A 272 -0.01 13.31 -8.36
N GLU A 273 -0.33 14.06 -9.42
CA GLU A 273 -0.62 15.50 -9.32
C GLU A 273 -2.07 15.75 -8.85
N LEU A 274 -2.26 16.77 -8.02
CA LEU A 274 -3.59 17.26 -7.63
C LEU A 274 -4.26 17.91 -8.85
N GLN A 275 -5.43 17.41 -9.26
CA GLN A 275 -6.27 18.00 -10.31
C GLN A 275 -7.34 18.93 -9.72
#